data_AF-A0A815YPY0-F1
#
_entry.id   AF-A0A815YPY0-F1
#
_cell.length_a   1.000
_cell.length_b   1.000
_cell.length_c   1.000
_cell.angle_alpha   90.00
_cell.angle_beta   90.00
_cell.angle_gamma   90.00
#
_symmetry.space_group_name_H-M   'P 1'
#
loop_
_entity.id
_entity.type
_entity.pdbx_description
1 polymer ?
#
loop_
_entity_poly.entity_id
_entity_poly.type
_entity_poly.pdbx_seq_one_letter_code
_entity_poly.pdbx_strand_id
1 'polypeptide(L)'
;MATANIRVQCSICNKGNTTYICRGCSKDFCFQHLTEHRQILQRQLDEIINDHDQFQQTIIQQKQNPLNSSLIQQINQWEKNSIHQIQQTAQQCRETLMKLTQKSINDVEKKFIELSKKLKEIHEENEFNEIDLNHFQLKLTKITEEFLQPSNISIRQDSQEFIKKISVISSFAQIQTKANKFQQVASTVAGGNGDGQELNQLFNPWGILIDNDNSIYTADCHNHRIVKWKLNSKTGEIIAGENRYGNENNQLNNPRDIVFDEKNNSFIISDNENNRVIRYFDKNRTNQQIIVSNIDCWGLTIDKNGFIYVSDCENNEVRRWKQGDKKGELVAGGNGKGNHLNQLNVPTYIFIDEDYSLYISDLSNHRVMKWEKGTKEGIIVAGGNGPGYSLNQLSYPLGVIVDHLGQIYVVDRDNARVMRWCEGDEEGEIVVGGNGQGNQSNQLDWPQGLSFDKEENLYVVDSWNHRIQKFKKL
;
A
#
# COMPACT_ATOMS: atom_id res chain seq x y z
N MET A 1 96.26 17.88 -16.51
CA MET A 1 94.83 17.94 -16.14
C MET A 1 94.22 19.12 -16.88
N ALA A 2 93.53 18.87 -18.00
CA ALA A 2 92.83 19.93 -18.73
C ALA A 2 91.47 20.16 -18.05
N THR A 3 91.30 21.30 -17.39
CA THR A 3 89.99 21.76 -16.90
C THR A 3 89.12 22.08 -18.11
N ALA A 4 88.10 21.25 -18.36
CA ALA A 4 87.09 21.54 -19.37
C ALA A 4 86.35 22.83 -18.97
N ASN A 5 86.56 23.90 -19.73
CA ASN A 5 85.75 25.11 -19.66
C ASN A 5 84.33 24.76 -20.14
N ILE A 6 83.47 24.33 -19.21
CA ILE A 6 82.03 24.19 -19.48
C ILE A 6 81.50 25.60 -19.70
N ARG A 7 81.33 25.99 -20.97
CA ARG A 7 80.63 27.22 -21.32
C ARG A 7 79.18 27.06 -20.90
N VAL A 8 78.80 27.74 -19.81
CA VAL A 8 77.42 27.82 -19.38
C VAL A 8 76.64 28.61 -20.43
N GLN A 9 75.60 28.00 -21.00
CA GLN A 9 74.81 28.57 -22.08
C GLN A 9 73.42 28.92 -21.57
N CYS A 10 72.82 29.99 -22.13
CA CYS A 10 71.46 30.36 -21.79
C CYS A 10 70.48 29.26 -22.19
N SER A 11 69.63 28.84 -21.24
CA SER A 11 68.66 27.75 -21.38
C SER A 11 67.54 28.01 -22.41
N ILE A 12 67.42 29.23 -22.94
CA ILE A 12 66.42 29.61 -23.95
C ILE A 12 67.06 29.74 -25.34
N CYS A 13 68.18 30.46 -25.47
CA CYS A 13 68.78 30.73 -26.78
C CYS A 13 70.08 30.01 -27.07
N ASN A 14 70.60 29.19 -26.14
CA ASN A 14 71.86 28.43 -26.23
C ASN A 14 73.11 29.27 -26.58
N LYS A 15 73.06 30.59 -26.37
CA LYS A 15 74.21 31.50 -26.50
C LYS A 15 74.87 31.69 -25.13
N GLY A 16 76.19 31.83 -25.06
CA GLY A 16 76.86 32.12 -23.79
C GLY A 16 78.34 32.46 -23.88
N ASN A 17 78.68 33.68 -23.45
CA ASN A 17 79.94 33.97 -22.73
C ASN A 17 79.67 34.47 -21.29
N THR A 18 78.45 34.94 -20.96
CA THR A 18 78.05 35.34 -19.60
C THR A 18 76.59 34.97 -19.34
N THR A 19 76.34 34.12 -18.34
CA THR A 19 75.00 33.67 -17.92
C THR A 19 74.77 33.89 -16.42
N TYR A 20 73.51 33.93 -16.00
CA TYR A 20 73.08 34.14 -14.63
C TYR A 20 72.08 33.05 -14.24
N ILE A 21 72.28 32.47 -13.06
CA ILE A 21 71.42 31.39 -12.54
C ILE A 21 70.17 31.98 -11.86
N CYS A 22 68.99 31.54 -12.25
CA CYS A 22 67.77 31.75 -11.48
C CYS A 22 67.70 30.71 -10.35
N ARG A 23 67.77 31.15 -9.08
CA ARG A 23 67.75 30.24 -7.92
C ARG A 23 66.46 29.41 -7.79
N GLY A 24 65.34 29.90 -8.32
CA GLY A 24 64.05 29.20 -8.24
C GLY A 24 63.98 27.98 -9.15
N CYS A 25 64.33 28.13 -10.43
CA CYS A 25 64.26 27.05 -11.42
C CYS A 25 65.62 26.38 -11.71
N SER A 26 66.70 26.85 -11.07
CA SER A 26 68.07 26.37 -11.23
C SER A 26 68.59 26.35 -12.68
N LYS A 27 68.03 27.22 -13.54
CA LYS A 27 68.42 27.38 -14.94
C LYS A 27 69.26 28.62 -15.16
N ASP A 28 70.18 28.53 -16.11
CA ASP A 28 71.05 29.62 -16.56
C ASP A 28 70.40 30.43 -17.69
N PHE A 29 70.42 31.76 -17.57
CA PHE A 29 69.87 32.67 -18.57
C PHE A 29 70.90 33.74 -18.96
N CYS A 30 70.85 34.22 -20.20
CA CYS A 30 71.51 35.50 -20.51
C CYS A 30 70.72 36.64 -19.86
N PHE A 31 71.33 37.82 -19.74
CA PHE A 31 70.72 38.96 -19.06
C PHE A 31 69.30 39.30 -19.56
N GLN A 32 69.10 39.30 -20.87
CA GLN A 32 67.81 39.57 -21.50
C GLN A 32 66.75 38.53 -21.12
N HIS A 33 67.03 37.24 -21.33
CA HIS A 33 66.10 36.16 -21.00
C HIS A 33 65.85 36.01 -19.50
N LEU A 34 66.81 36.37 -18.63
CA LEU A 34 66.58 36.41 -17.19
C LEU A 34 65.57 37.51 -16.83
N THR A 35 65.68 38.66 -17.50
CA THR A 35 64.78 39.79 -17.31
C THR A 35 63.36 39.43 -17.78
N GLU A 36 63.22 38.82 -18.96
CA GLU A 36 61.95 38.31 -19.48
C GLU A 36 61.35 37.23 -18.56
N HIS A 37 62.17 36.28 -18.08
CA HIS A 37 61.74 35.25 -17.14
C HIS A 37 61.21 35.85 -15.83
N ARG A 38 61.89 36.88 -15.29
CA ARG A 38 61.41 37.61 -14.10
C ARG A 38 60.14 38.40 -14.35
N GLN A 39 59.97 38.99 -15.54
CA GLN A 39 58.73 39.68 -15.92
C GLN A 39 57.55 38.72 -16.01
N ILE A 40 57.75 37.50 -16.51
CA ILE A 40 56.71 36.46 -16.53
C ILE A 40 56.33 36.06 -15.09
N LEU A 41 57.33 35.82 -14.22
CA LEU A 41 57.07 35.50 -12.81
C LEU A 41 56.37 36.64 -12.07
N GLN A 42 56.70 37.90 -12.39
CA GLN A 42 56.02 39.07 -11.83
C GLN A 42 54.56 39.12 -12.26
N ARG A 43 54.25 38.87 -13.55
CA ARG A 43 52.85 38.80 -14.02
C ARG A 43 52.07 37.70 -13.32
N GLN A 44 52.66 36.52 -13.15
CA GLN A 44 52.01 35.42 -12.44
C GLN A 44 51.76 35.77 -10.95
N LEU A 45 52.69 36.48 -10.31
CA LEU A 45 52.48 36.97 -8.95
C LEU A 45 51.37 38.02 -8.89
N ASP A 46 51.33 38.95 -9.85
CA ASP A 46 50.30 39.97 -9.93
C ASP A 46 48.90 39.36 -10.16
N GLU A 47 48.82 38.28 -10.97
CA GLU A 47 47.59 37.47 -11.14
C GLU A 47 47.15 36.84 -9.82
N ILE A 48 48.07 36.21 -9.08
CA ILE A 48 47.77 35.60 -7.78
C ILE A 48 47.30 36.65 -6.76
N ILE A 49 47.93 37.83 -6.75
CA ILE A 49 47.53 38.95 -5.86
C ILE A 49 46.13 39.44 -6.24
N ASN A 50 45.83 39.60 -7.52
CA ASN A 50 44.51 39.99 -7.97
C ASN A 50 43.43 38.94 -7.61
N ASP A 51 43.72 37.66 -7.78
CA ASP A 51 42.80 36.57 -7.39
C ASP A 51 42.57 36.54 -5.87
N HIS A 52 43.62 36.76 -5.09
CA HIS A 52 43.53 36.90 -3.63
C HIS A 52 42.64 38.08 -3.24
N ASP A 53 42.83 39.24 -3.85
CA ASP A 53 42.06 40.44 -3.54
C ASP A 53 40.59 40.30 -3.95
N GLN A 54 40.30 39.66 -5.09
CA GLN A 54 38.94 39.30 -5.50
C GLN A 54 38.27 38.34 -4.52
N PHE A 55 39.01 37.33 -4.04
CA PHE A 55 38.51 36.39 -3.04
C PHE A 55 38.25 37.10 -1.70
N GLN A 56 39.14 37.99 -1.27
CA GLN A 56 38.96 38.80 -0.06
C GLN A 56 37.73 39.72 -0.17
N GLN A 57 37.50 40.35 -1.32
CA GLN A 57 36.29 41.14 -1.58
C GLN A 57 35.02 40.26 -1.54
N THR A 58 35.08 39.04 -2.08
CA THR A 58 33.97 38.07 -2.02
C THR A 58 33.64 37.69 -0.57
N ILE A 59 34.65 37.46 0.27
CA ILE A 59 34.48 37.18 1.70
C ILE A 59 33.86 38.39 2.42
N ILE A 60 34.32 39.60 2.12
CA ILE A 60 33.78 40.84 2.73
C ILE A 60 32.32 41.03 2.32
N GLN A 61 31.96 40.81 1.05
CA GLN A 61 30.59 40.89 0.56
C GLN A 61 29.68 39.85 1.22
N GLN A 62 30.13 38.60 1.38
CA GLN A 62 29.37 37.57 2.09
C GLN A 62 29.20 37.88 3.58
N LYS A 63 30.20 38.50 4.23
CA LYS A 63 30.08 38.97 5.63
C LYS A 63 29.13 40.15 5.79
N GLN A 64 29.09 41.06 4.83
CA GLN A 64 28.24 42.26 4.88
C GLN A 64 26.78 41.98 4.51
N ASN A 65 26.52 40.99 3.65
CA ASN A 65 25.16 40.62 3.28
C ASN A 65 25.01 39.10 3.13
N PRO A 66 24.87 38.37 4.25
CA PRO A 66 24.79 36.89 4.26
C PRO A 66 23.67 36.35 3.38
N LEU A 67 22.59 37.13 3.21
CA LEU A 67 21.41 36.81 2.40
C LEU A 67 21.68 36.67 0.88
N ASN A 68 22.84 37.13 0.40
CA ASN A 68 23.21 37.03 -1.00
C ASN A 68 24.00 35.73 -1.33
N SER A 69 24.12 34.83 -0.35
CA SER A 69 24.62 33.47 -0.56
C SER A 69 23.75 32.74 -1.59
N SER A 70 24.38 32.05 -2.53
CA SER A 70 23.70 31.21 -3.53
C SER A 70 22.77 30.17 -2.89
N LEU A 71 23.13 29.67 -1.70
CA LEU A 71 22.30 28.75 -0.92
C LEU A 71 21.04 29.43 -0.38
N ILE A 72 21.12 30.69 0.06
CA ILE A 72 19.95 31.45 0.52
C ILE A 72 19.05 31.83 -0.65
N GLN A 73 19.62 32.15 -1.82
CA GLN A 73 18.84 32.36 -3.03
C GLN A 73 18.11 31.08 -3.48
N GLN A 74 18.72 29.89 -3.30
CA GLN A 74 18.05 28.61 -3.54
C GLN A 74 16.88 28.38 -2.56
N ILE A 75 17.07 28.68 -1.27
CA ILE A 75 15.99 28.59 -0.26
C ILE A 75 14.84 29.54 -0.62
N ASN A 76 15.14 30.79 -0.98
CA ASN A 76 14.13 31.77 -1.39
C ASN A 76 13.38 31.32 -2.66
N GLN A 77 14.06 30.63 -3.57
CA GLN A 77 13.42 30.08 -4.77
C GLN A 77 12.53 28.88 -4.43
N TRP A 78 12.97 28.01 -3.52
CA TRP A 78 12.15 26.90 -3.02
C TRP A 78 10.91 27.42 -2.31
N GLU A 79 11.03 28.45 -1.47
CA GLU A 79 9.90 29.10 -0.80
C GLU A 79 8.88 29.64 -1.81
N LYS A 80 9.33 30.39 -2.82
CA LYS A 80 8.44 30.91 -3.89
C LYS A 80 7.73 29.80 -4.65
N ASN A 81 8.45 28.75 -5.06
CA ASN A 81 7.88 27.62 -5.78
C ASN A 81 6.83 26.90 -4.94
N SER A 82 7.13 26.73 -3.65
CA SER A 82 6.26 26.06 -2.69
C SER A 82 4.97 26.86 -2.47
N ILE A 83 5.06 28.18 -2.23
CA ILE A 83 3.89 29.07 -2.15
C ILE A 83 3.01 29.00 -3.40
N HIS A 84 3.62 28.98 -4.58
CA HIS A 84 2.89 28.90 -5.83
C HIS A 84 2.10 27.58 -5.96
N GLN A 85 2.70 26.46 -5.60
CA GLN A 85 2.03 25.16 -5.58
C GLN A 85 0.85 25.15 -4.61
N ILE A 86 1.01 25.69 -3.39
CA ILE A 86 -0.10 25.83 -2.42
C ILE A 86 -1.27 26.56 -3.06
N GLN A 87 -1.00 27.70 -3.72
CA GLN A 87 -2.04 28.55 -4.30
C GLN A 87 -2.78 27.83 -5.44
N GLN A 88 -2.07 27.13 -6.31
CA GLN A 88 -2.68 26.36 -7.39
C GLN A 88 -3.56 25.23 -6.85
N THR A 89 -3.04 24.48 -5.88
CA THR A 89 -3.74 23.39 -5.22
C THR A 89 -5.00 23.90 -4.50
N ALA A 90 -4.93 25.03 -3.79
CA ALA A 90 -6.09 25.68 -3.18
C ALA A 90 -7.15 26.13 -4.21
N GLN A 91 -6.72 26.59 -5.38
CA GLN A 91 -7.63 27.02 -6.44
C GLN A 91 -8.39 25.84 -7.06
N GLN A 92 -7.68 24.75 -7.37
CA GLN A 92 -8.29 23.50 -7.88
C GLN A 92 -9.33 22.94 -6.90
N CYS A 93 -9.04 23.07 -5.61
CA CYS A 93 -9.93 22.68 -4.52
C CYS A 93 -11.24 23.48 -4.53
N ARG A 94 -11.16 24.80 -4.66
CA ARG A 94 -12.33 25.68 -4.77
C ARG A 94 -13.18 25.35 -6.00
N GLU A 95 -12.55 25.06 -7.13
CA GLU A 95 -13.26 24.72 -8.36
C GLU A 95 -13.98 23.37 -8.25
N THR A 96 -13.33 22.39 -7.62
CA THR A 96 -13.93 21.07 -7.35
C THR A 96 -15.12 21.19 -6.40
N LEU A 97 -14.95 21.97 -5.34
CA LEU A 97 -16.00 22.31 -4.37
C LEU A 97 -17.23 22.93 -5.07
N MET A 98 -17.03 23.94 -5.92
CA MET A 98 -18.12 24.58 -6.66
C MET A 98 -18.88 23.58 -7.56
N LYS A 99 -18.16 22.68 -8.25
CA LYS A 99 -18.78 21.66 -9.10
C LYS A 99 -19.61 20.66 -8.31
N LEU A 100 -19.11 20.21 -7.16
CA LEU A 100 -19.81 19.27 -6.28
C LEU A 100 -21.06 19.89 -5.67
N THR A 101 -20.97 21.14 -5.18
CA THR A 101 -22.13 21.87 -4.67
C THR A 101 -23.20 22.02 -5.74
N GLN A 102 -22.83 22.39 -6.96
CA GLN A 102 -23.78 22.54 -8.06
C GLN A 102 -24.46 21.21 -8.40
N LYS A 103 -23.70 20.10 -8.43
CA LYS A 103 -24.27 18.77 -8.68
C LYS A 103 -25.27 18.37 -7.60
N SER A 104 -24.94 18.59 -6.33
CA SER A 104 -25.82 18.28 -5.20
C SER A 104 -27.13 19.08 -5.27
N ILE A 105 -27.06 20.37 -5.60
CA ILE A 105 -28.24 21.22 -5.78
C ILE A 105 -29.13 20.68 -6.90
N ASN A 106 -28.54 20.34 -8.06
CA ASN A 106 -29.31 19.82 -9.20
C ASN A 106 -29.99 18.48 -8.88
N ASP A 107 -29.37 17.62 -8.07
CA ASP A 107 -29.95 16.33 -7.68
C ASP A 107 -31.11 16.51 -6.69
N VAL A 108 -30.99 17.45 -5.74
CA VAL A 108 -32.09 17.83 -4.84
C VAL A 108 -33.26 18.44 -5.63
N GLU A 109 -32.98 19.31 -6.60
CA GLU A 109 -33.99 19.92 -7.47
C GLU A 109 -34.79 18.86 -8.23
N LYS A 110 -34.13 17.85 -8.80
CA LYS A 110 -34.79 16.73 -9.49
C LYS A 110 -35.73 15.95 -8.55
N LYS A 111 -35.24 15.59 -7.35
CA LYS A 111 -36.06 14.88 -6.35
C LYS A 111 -37.29 15.70 -5.96
N PHE A 112 -37.13 17.01 -5.79
CA PHE A 112 -38.23 17.91 -5.45
C PHE A 112 -39.27 18.04 -6.56
N ILE A 113 -38.83 18.13 -7.82
CA ILE A 113 -39.73 18.14 -9.00
C ILE A 113 -40.51 16.83 -9.10
N GLU A 114 -39.86 15.68 -8.90
CA GLU A 114 -40.50 14.37 -8.93
C GLU A 114 -41.57 14.23 -7.83
N LEU A 115 -41.24 14.68 -6.61
CA LEU A 115 -42.18 14.72 -5.49
C LEU A 115 -43.40 15.60 -5.80
N SER A 116 -43.15 16.78 -6.37
CA SER A 116 -44.21 17.73 -6.75
C SER A 116 -45.14 17.15 -7.82
N LYS A 117 -44.62 16.35 -8.75
CA LYS A 117 -45.43 15.67 -9.78
C LYS A 117 -46.34 14.61 -9.15
N LYS A 118 -45.78 13.75 -8.29
CA LYS A 118 -46.53 12.69 -7.58
C LYS A 118 -47.63 13.26 -6.69
N LEU A 119 -47.38 14.40 -6.03
CA LEU A 119 -48.39 15.09 -5.23
C LEU A 119 -49.57 15.59 -6.07
N LYS A 120 -49.33 16.07 -7.30
CA LYS A 120 -50.40 16.48 -8.22
C LYS A 120 -51.22 15.30 -8.71
N GLU A 121 -50.57 14.21 -9.10
CA GLU A 121 -51.22 12.99 -9.59
C GLU A 121 -52.20 12.43 -8.53
N ILE A 122 -51.77 12.29 -7.28
CA ILE A 122 -52.62 11.78 -6.19
C ILE A 122 -53.73 12.77 -5.78
N HIS A 123 -53.48 14.08 -5.90
CA HIS A 123 -54.52 15.07 -5.64
C HIS A 123 -55.65 15.02 -6.68
N GLU A 124 -55.32 14.71 -7.94
CA GLU A 124 -56.29 14.58 -9.03
C GLU A 124 -57.12 13.28 -8.91
N GLU A 125 -56.54 12.21 -8.35
CA GLU A 125 -57.19 10.90 -8.18
C GLU A 125 -58.17 10.81 -6.99
N ASN A 126 -58.14 11.78 -6.04
CA ASN A 126 -59.02 11.85 -4.85
C ASN A 126 -59.01 10.62 -3.91
N GLU A 127 -58.12 9.65 -4.12
CA GLU A 127 -57.90 8.49 -3.25
C GLU A 127 -56.60 8.65 -2.44
N PHE A 128 -56.60 9.49 -1.41
CA PHE A 128 -55.45 9.61 -0.50
C PHE A 128 -55.85 9.26 0.94
N ASN A 129 -54.93 8.62 1.67
CA ASN A 129 -55.12 8.27 3.07
C ASN A 129 -53.99 8.81 3.95
N GLU A 130 -54.10 8.61 5.26
CA GLU A 130 -53.16 9.11 6.26
C GLU A 130 -51.74 8.53 6.10
N ILE A 131 -51.60 7.33 5.53
CA ILE A 131 -50.30 6.69 5.24
C ILE A 131 -49.58 7.43 4.11
N ASP A 132 -50.31 7.79 3.05
CA ASP A 132 -49.75 8.55 1.91
C ASP A 132 -49.30 9.94 2.36
N LEU A 133 -50.11 10.62 3.18
CA LEU A 133 -49.77 11.93 3.73
C LEU A 133 -48.48 11.88 4.57
N ASN A 134 -48.38 10.89 5.47
CA ASN A 134 -47.17 10.69 6.30
C ASN A 134 -45.94 10.35 5.45
N HIS A 135 -46.10 9.55 4.39
CA HIS A 135 -45.02 9.23 3.46
C HIS A 135 -44.50 10.45 2.69
N PHE A 136 -45.41 11.32 2.22
CA PHE A 136 -45.03 12.55 1.53
C PHE A 136 -44.36 13.56 2.46
N GLN A 137 -44.86 13.71 3.68
CA GLN A 137 -44.23 14.56 4.70
C GLN A 137 -42.82 14.07 5.02
N LEU A 138 -42.63 12.76 5.22
CA LEU A 138 -41.32 12.18 5.51
C LEU A 138 -40.34 12.33 4.34
N LYS A 139 -40.80 12.23 3.09
CA LYS A 139 -39.98 12.53 1.90
C LYS A 139 -39.61 14.00 1.79
N LEU A 140 -40.54 14.90 2.05
CA LEU A 140 -40.29 16.34 2.02
C LEU A 140 -39.31 16.76 3.11
N THR A 141 -39.42 16.20 4.31
CA THR A 141 -38.46 16.41 5.40
C THR A 141 -37.07 15.95 5.00
N LYS A 142 -36.93 14.75 4.40
CA LYS A 142 -35.64 14.24 3.91
C LYS A 142 -35.01 15.13 2.83
N ILE A 143 -35.78 15.59 1.84
CA ILE A 143 -35.28 16.50 0.80
C ILE A 143 -34.87 17.86 1.41
N THR A 144 -35.63 18.35 2.40
CA THR A 144 -35.33 19.61 3.10
C THR A 144 -34.04 19.50 3.92
N GLU A 145 -33.83 18.36 4.59
CA GLU A 145 -32.60 18.05 5.32
C GLU A 145 -31.39 17.96 4.37
N GLU A 146 -31.53 17.29 3.21
CA GLU A 146 -30.49 17.21 2.18
C GLU A 146 -30.12 18.58 1.57
N PHE A 147 -31.06 19.53 1.51
CA PHE A 147 -30.83 20.89 1.00
C PHE A 147 -30.17 21.81 2.02
N LEU A 148 -30.62 21.79 3.28
CA LEU A 148 -30.13 22.65 4.36
C LEU A 148 -28.77 22.19 4.91
N GLN A 149 -28.49 20.89 4.79
CA GLN A 149 -27.22 20.27 5.13
C GLN A 149 -26.78 19.42 3.94
N PRO A 150 -26.17 20.02 2.88
CA PRO A 150 -25.60 19.25 1.79
C PRO A 150 -24.45 18.43 2.36
N SER A 151 -24.76 17.21 2.77
CA SER A 151 -23.97 16.30 3.63
C SER A 151 -22.67 15.79 2.99
N ASN A 152 -22.27 16.37 1.87
CA ASN A 152 -21.26 15.84 0.96
C ASN A 152 -20.00 16.71 0.88
N ILE A 153 -19.90 17.80 1.65
CA ILE A 153 -18.85 18.80 1.47
C ILE A 153 -18.38 19.33 2.83
N SER A 154 -17.16 18.97 3.21
CA SER A 154 -16.47 19.56 4.37
C SER A 154 -15.05 19.95 4.01
N ILE A 155 -14.56 21.03 4.62
CA ILE A 155 -13.19 21.54 4.42
C ILE A 155 -12.41 21.19 5.69
N ARG A 156 -11.40 20.30 5.57
CA ARG A 156 -10.49 19.97 6.67
C ARG A 156 -9.16 20.71 6.48
N GLN A 157 -8.59 21.18 7.58
CA GLN A 157 -7.24 21.74 7.62
C GLN A 157 -6.34 20.74 8.35
N ASP A 158 -5.45 20.06 7.62
CA ASP A 158 -4.44 19.18 8.21
C ASP A 158 -3.33 20.00 8.89
N SER A 159 -2.86 19.50 10.04
CA SER A 159 -1.80 20.11 10.82
C SER A 159 -0.49 19.35 10.63
N GLN A 160 0.20 19.64 9.52
CA GLN A 160 1.63 19.38 9.38
C GLN A 160 2.31 20.65 8.84
N GLU A 161 3.27 21.19 9.60
CA GLU A 161 4.17 22.25 9.14
C GLU A 161 5.22 21.62 8.21
N PHE A 162 5.60 22.15 7.03
CA PHE A 162 5.67 23.52 6.54
C PHE A 162 5.40 23.47 5.01
N ILE A 163 4.32 24.13 4.54
CA ILE A 163 3.86 24.29 3.15
C ILE A 163 2.83 23.25 2.63
N LYS A 164 1.62 23.36 3.20
CA LYS A 164 0.26 23.30 2.61
C LYS A 164 0.07 22.65 1.22
N LYS A 165 -0.02 21.31 1.17
CA LYS A 165 -0.99 20.71 0.24
C LYS A 165 -2.39 20.99 0.80
N ILE A 166 -3.11 21.96 0.24
CA ILE A 166 -4.58 21.98 0.39
C ILE A 166 -5.09 20.91 -0.57
N SER A 167 -5.01 19.64 -0.22
CA SER A 167 -5.74 18.61 -0.96
C SER A 167 -7.21 18.68 -0.56
N VAL A 168 -8.08 19.04 -1.50
CA VAL A 168 -9.48 18.60 -1.42
C VAL A 168 -9.43 17.12 -1.75
N ILE A 169 -9.47 16.36 -0.67
CA ILE A 169 -9.75 14.95 -0.70
C ILE A 169 -11.27 14.87 -0.85
N SER A 170 -11.76 14.21 -1.90
CA SER A 170 -13.12 13.65 -1.86
C SER A 170 -13.05 12.39 -1.00
N SER A 171 -12.95 12.57 0.31
CA SER A 171 -12.92 11.45 1.24
C SER A 171 -14.33 11.21 1.75
N PHE A 172 -14.86 10.05 1.42
CA PHE A 172 -15.35 9.16 2.47
C PHE A 172 -14.22 8.99 3.50
N ALA A 173 -14.08 9.96 4.40
CA ALA A 173 -13.41 9.78 5.67
C ALA A 173 -14.48 10.19 6.65
N GLN A 174 -15.11 9.14 7.15
CA GLN A 174 -16.11 9.18 8.19
C GLN A 174 -15.69 10.19 9.27
N ILE A 175 -16.70 10.83 9.85
CA ILE A 175 -16.69 11.10 11.29
C ILE A 175 -15.94 9.93 11.92
N GLN A 176 -14.78 10.18 12.55
CA GLN A 176 -14.15 9.20 13.42
C GLN A 176 -15.11 8.96 14.59
N THR A 177 -16.15 8.17 14.35
CA THR A 177 -16.60 7.24 15.36
C THR A 177 -15.44 6.26 15.47
N LYS A 178 -14.81 6.19 16.64
CA LYS A 178 -13.93 5.10 17.05
C LYS A 178 -14.72 3.78 17.15
N ALA A 179 -15.45 3.43 16.09
CA ALA A 179 -16.43 2.36 16.13
C ALA A 179 -16.89 1.93 14.74
N ASN A 180 -15.99 1.38 13.92
CA ASN A 180 -16.39 0.17 13.19
C ASN A 180 -16.47 -0.95 14.24
N LYS A 181 -17.51 -0.89 15.09
CA LYS A 181 -17.74 -1.87 16.14
C LYS A 181 -18.47 -3.04 15.53
N PHE A 182 -18.01 -4.23 15.88
CA PHE A 182 -18.67 -5.48 15.52
C PHE A 182 -19.36 -6.03 16.76
N GLN A 183 -20.46 -6.74 16.54
CA GLN A 183 -21.07 -7.55 17.58
C GLN A 183 -20.02 -8.52 18.11
N GLN A 184 -19.81 -8.54 19.42
CA GLN A 184 -18.87 -9.44 20.09
C GLN A 184 -19.46 -10.86 20.25
N VAL A 185 -20.47 -11.19 19.45
CA VAL A 185 -21.11 -12.51 19.42
C VAL A 185 -21.03 -12.96 17.97
N ALA A 186 -20.15 -13.91 17.66
CA ALA A 186 -20.13 -14.53 16.34
C ALA A 186 -21.13 -15.66 16.20
N SER A 187 -21.60 -15.81 14.97
CA SER A 187 -22.31 -16.99 14.47
C SER A 187 -21.37 -17.83 13.61
N THR A 188 -21.30 -19.14 13.87
CA THR A 188 -20.64 -20.08 12.98
C THR A 188 -21.46 -20.25 11.70
N VAL A 189 -20.85 -19.94 10.55
CA VAL A 189 -21.53 -19.95 9.23
C VAL A 189 -21.07 -21.09 8.31
N ALA A 190 -19.94 -21.72 8.63
CA ALA A 190 -19.44 -22.92 7.97
C ALA A 190 -18.54 -23.72 8.94
N GLY A 191 -18.53 -25.05 8.81
CA GLY A 191 -17.78 -25.94 9.70
C GLY A 191 -18.33 -25.99 11.13
N GLY A 192 -17.44 -26.23 12.10
CA GLY A 192 -17.78 -26.31 13.53
C GLY A 192 -18.40 -27.65 13.96
N ASN A 193 -18.35 -28.68 13.11
CA ASN A 193 -18.91 -30.02 13.37
C ASN A 193 -17.83 -31.10 13.49
N GLY A 194 -16.60 -30.72 13.86
CA GLY A 194 -15.41 -31.59 13.88
C GLY A 194 -14.51 -31.42 12.66
N ASP A 195 -13.36 -32.08 12.71
CA ASP A 195 -12.19 -31.99 11.81
C ASP A 195 -12.17 -33.06 10.70
N GLY A 196 -13.35 -33.54 10.29
CA GLY A 196 -13.46 -34.61 9.29
C GLY A 196 -13.72 -34.13 7.86
N GLN A 197 -13.99 -35.10 6.98
CA GLN A 197 -14.18 -34.89 5.53
C GLN A 197 -15.64 -34.72 5.12
N GLU A 198 -16.59 -34.86 6.04
CA GLU A 198 -18.02 -34.69 5.76
C GLU A 198 -18.31 -33.27 5.25
N LEU A 199 -19.40 -33.10 4.50
CA LEU A 199 -19.71 -31.81 3.88
C LEU A 199 -20.14 -30.71 4.88
N ASN A 200 -20.46 -31.07 6.13
CA ASN A 200 -20.69 -30.12 7.21
C ASN A 200 -19.43 -29.89 8.08
N GLN A 201 -18.30 -30.51 7.74
CA GLN A 201 -17.04 -30.43 8.46
C GLN A 201 -15.99 -29.66 7.65
N LEU A 202 -15.03 -29.09 8.37
CA LEU A 202 -13.83 -28.47 7.85
C LEU A 202 -12.66 -29.06 8.60
N PHE A 203 -11.47 -29.08 8.00
CA PHE A 203 -10.24 -29.45 8.67
C PHE A 203 -9.14 -28.44 8.33
N ASN A 204 -8.82 -27.62 9.34
CA ASN A 204 -7.85 -26.53 9.27
C ASN A 204 -8.08 -25.60 8.06
N PRO A 205 -9.25 -24.94 7.95
CA PRO A 205 -9.53 -24.05 6.83
C PRO A 205 -8.58 -22.84 6.83
N TRP A 206 -8.25 -22.29 5.66
CA TRP A 206 -7.28 -21.21 5.51
C TRP A 206 -7.85 -19.98 4.80
N GLY A 207 -7.71 -19.88 3.48
CA GLY A 207 -8.25 -18.79 2.68
C GLY A 207 -9.77 -18.77 2.70
N ILE A 208 -10.31 -17.56 2.55
CA ILE A 208 -11.75 -17.31 2.48
C ILE A 208 -12.03 -16.26 1.40
N LEU A 209 -13.08 -16.50 0.63
CA LEU A 209 -13.62 -15.56 -0.34
C LEU A 209 -15.14 -15.54 -0.17
N ILE A 210 -15.71 -14.34 -0.08
CA ILE A 210 -17.17 -14.15 -0.07
C ILE A 210 -17.60 -13.61 -1.43
N ASP A 211 -18.52 -14.31 -2.09
CA ASP A 211 -19.06 -13.85 -3.37
C ASP A 211 -20.20 -12.83 -3.21
N ASN A 212 -20.65 -12.31 -4.35
CA ASN A 212 -21.71 -11.33 -4.44
C ASN A 212 -23.09 -11.82 -3.94
N ASP A 213 -23.29 -13.13 -3.80
CA ASP A 213 -24.50 -13.78 -3.30
C ASP A 213 -24.33 -14.22 -1.83
N ASN A 214 -23.30 -13.73 -1.14
CA ASN A 214 -22.91 -14.13 0.22
C ASN A 214 -22.61 -15.63 0.36
N SER A 215 -22.19 -16.29 -0.71
CA SER A 215 -21.61 -17.63 -0.61
C SER A 215 -20.18 -17.55 -0.13
N ILE A 216 -19.83 -18.47 0.76
CA ILE A 216 -18.52 -18.57 1.37
C ILE A 216 -17.73 -19.63 0.62
N TYR A 217 -16.60 -19.26 0.05
CA TYR A 217 -15.61 -20.20 -0.48
C TYR A 217 -14.45 -20.25 0.49
N THR A 218 -14.01 -21.45 0.86
CA THR A 218 -12.86 -21.59 1.75
C THR A 218 -11.97 -22.74 1.33
N ALA A 219 -10.66 -22.54 1.51
CA ALA A 219 -9.68 -23.58 1.34
C ALA A 219 -9.69 -24.48 2.58
N ASP A 220 -10.28 -25.65 2.45
CA ASP A 220 -10.33 -26.67 3.49
C ASP A 220 -9.04 -27.49 3.41
N CYS A 221 -7.98 -26.88 3.94
CA CYS A 221 -6.58 -27.18 3.65
C CYS A 221 -6.26 -28.67 3.86
N HIS A 222 -6.51 -29.20 5.05
CA HIS A 222 -6.14 -30.59 5.37
C HIS A 222 -7.09 -31.64 4.76
N ASN A 223 -8.23 -31.22 4.21
CA ASN A 223 -9.07 -32.09 3.39
C ASN A 223 -8.73 -31.99 1.89
N HIS A 224 -7.69 -31.22 1.53
CA HIS A 224 -7.17 -31.05 0.18
C HIS A 224 -8.24 -30.60 -0.83
N ARG A 225 -9.15 -29.71 -0.41
CA ARG A 225 -10.27 -29.28 -1.25
C ARG A 225 -10.60 -27.80 -1.06
N ILE A 226 -11.37 -27.27 -2.00
CA ILE A 226 -12.08 -26.00 -1.81
C ILE A 226 -13.58 -26.30 -1.67
N VAL A 227 -14.21 -25.69 -0.66
CA VAL A 227 -15.64 -25.85 -0.37
C VAL A 227 -16.38 -24.53 -0.53
N LYS A 228 -17.54 -24.58 -1.17
CA LYS A 228 -18.54 -23.50 -1.23
C LYS A 228 -19.67 -23.78 -0.23
N TRP A 229 -19.95 -22.85 0.68
CA TRP A 229 -21.16 -22.81 1.48
C TRP A 229 -22.09 -21.71 1.00
N LYS A 230 -23.35 -22.05 0.74
CA LYS A 230 -24.40 -21.03 0.59
C LYS A 230 -24.81 -20.51 1.97
N LEU A 231 -25.22 -19.27 2.04
CA LEU A 231 -25.73 -18.67 3.27
C LEU A 231 -26.84 -19.55 3.89
N ASN A 232 -26.74 -19.80 5.21
CA ASN A 232 -27.65 -20.66 5.98
C ASN A 232 -27.67 -22.15 5.59
N SER A 233 -26.79 -22.60 4.69
CA SER A 233 -26.63 -24.03 4.40
C SER A 233 -25.93 -24.75 5.55
N LYS A 234 -26.38 -25.97 5.87
CA LYS A 234 -25.72 -26.83 6.87
C LYS A 234 -24.53 -27.60 6.31
N THR A 235 -24.46 -27.74 4.98
CA THR A 235 -23.43 -28.49 4.27
C THR A 235 -22.86 -27.66 3.13
N GLY A 236 -21.59 -27.86 2.83
CA GLY A 236 -20.89 -27.26 1.72
C GLY A 236 -20.96 -28.11 0.46
N GLU A 237 -20.46 -27.55 -0.62
CA GLU A 237 -20.28 -28.19 -1.92
C GLU A 237 -18.80 -28.14 -2.28
N ILE A 238 -18.19 -29.27 -2.59
CA ILE A 238 -16.80 -29.30 -3.06
C ILE A 238 -16.77 -28.69 -4.45
N ILE A 239 -15.94 -27.66 -4.66
CA ILE A 239 -15.76 -27.03 -5.97
C ILE A 239 -14.41 -27.37 -6.63
N ALA A 240 -13.39 -27.79 -5.85
CA ALA A 240 -12.08 -28.24 -6.34
C ALA A 240 -11.40 -29.23 -5.37
N GLY A 241 -10.47 -30.07 -5.86
CA GLY A 241 -9.59 -30.94 -5.06
C GLY A 241 -10.09 -32.35 -4.71
N GLU A 242 -11.35 -32.69 -5.03
CA GLU A 242 -11.91 -34.06 -4.92
C GLU A 242 -11.69 -34.82 -3.59
N ASN A 243 -11.51 -34.13 -2.45
CA ASN A 243 -11.36 -34.75 -1.12
C ASN A 243 -10.14 -35.68 -0.97
N ARG A 244 -9.13 -35.56 -1.82
CA ARG A 244 -7.92 -36.40 -1.76
C ARG A 244 -6.70 -35.61 -2.19
N TYR A 245 -5.59 -35.79 -1.48
CA TYR A 245 -4.33 -35.23 -1.93
C TYR A 245 -3.91 -35.85 -3.26
N GLY A 246 -3.24 -35.06 -4.08
CA GLY A 246 -2.66 -35.50 -5.34
C GLY A 246 -2.11 -34.32 -6.13
N ASN A 247 -1.45 -34.61 -7.24
CA ASN A 247 -0.78 -33.61 -8.08
C ASN A 247 -1.37 -33.52 -9.49
N GLU A 248 -2.39 -34.31 -9.81
CA GLU A 248 -3.17 -34.15 -11.04
C GLU A 248 -3.84 -32.77 -11.07
N ASN A 249 -4.23 -32.30 -12.25
CA ASN A 249 -4.76 -30.94 -12.40
C ASN A 249 -6.12 -30.74 -11.70
N ASN A 250 -6.89 -31.79 -11.49
CA ASN A 250 -8.17 -31.80 -10.75
C ASN A 250 -7.99 -32.09 -9.25
N GLN A 251 -6.78 -32.43 -8.81
CA GLN A 251 -6.43 -32.68 -7.41
C GLN A 251 -5.72 -31.47 -6.81
N LEU A 252 -5.85 -31.30 -5.50
CA LEU A 252 -5.12 -30.30 -4.74
C LEU A 252 -4.35 -31.00 -3.62
N ASN A 253 -3.38 -30.32 -3.04
CA ASN A 253 -2.65 -30.78 -1.88
C ASN A 253 -2.41 -29.60 -0.92
N ASN A 254 -3.17 -29.57 0.18
CA ASN A 254 -3.15 -28.50 1.18
C ASN A 254 -3.34 -27.13 0.54
N PRO A 255 -4.47 -26.89 -0.16
CA PRO A 255 -4.71 -25.60 -0.74
C PRO A 255 -4.83 -24.55 0.37
N ARG A 256 -4.18 -23.40 0.18
CA ARG A 256 -4.07 -22.36 1.21
C ARG A 256 -4.97 -21.17 0.96
N ASP A 257 -5.14 -20.77 -0.29
CA ASP A 257 -5.87 -19.55 -0.61
C ASP A 257 -6.64 -19.66 -1.93
N ILE A 258 -7.67 -18.82 -2.06
CA ILE A 258 -8.54 -18.78 -3.23
C ILE A 258 -9.00 -17.36 -3.54
N VAL A 259 -8.93 -16.99 -4.82
CA VAL A 259 -9.56 -15.77 -5.35
C VAL A 259 -10.35 -16.06 -6.61
N PHE A 260 -11.21 -15.13 -6.97
CA PHE A 260 -12.04 -15.21 -8.15
C PHE A 260 -11.63 -14.17 -9.18
N ASP A 261 -11.34 -14.63 -10.40
CA ASP A 261 -11.08 -13.81 -11.56
C ASP A 261 -12.42 -13.56 -12.29
N GLU A 262 -13.04 -12.42 -12.00
CA GLU A 262 -14.32 -12.02 -12.60
C GLU A 262 -14.26 -11.94 -14.14
N LYS A 263 -13.12 -11.53 -14.69
CA LYS A 263 -12.95 -11.34 -16.13
C LYS A 263 -12.97 -12.66 -16.89
N ASN A 264 -12.39 -13.70 -16.30
CA ASN A 264 -12.33 -15.03 -16.91
C ASN A 264 -13.35 -16.02 -16.34
N ASN A 265 -14.17 -15.59 -15.37
CA ASN A 265 -15.12 -16.42 -14.62
C ASN A 265 -14.43 -17.71 -14.13
N SER A 266 -13.35 -17.55 -13.36
CA SER A 266 -12.50 -18.67 -12.93
C SER A 266 -11.95 -18.48 -11.52
N PHE A 267 -11.81 -19.57 -10.78
CA PHE A 267 -11.11 -19.57 -9.49
C PHE A 267 -9.61 -19.73 -9.70
N ILE A 268 -8.82 -19.05 -8.88
CA ILE A 268 -7.37 -19.21 -8.80
C ILE A 268 -7.05 -19.64 -7.39
N ILE A 269 -6.33 -20.75 -7.27
CA ILE A 269 -6.12 -21.46 -6.01
C ILE A 269 -4.61 -21.59 -5.77
N SER A 270 -4.20 -21.30 -4.54
CA SER A 270 -2.88 -21.69 -4.06
C SER A 270 -2.91 -23.17 -3.73
N ASP A 271 -2.16 -23.97 -4.48
CA ASP A 271 -2.02 -25.40 -4.26
C ASP A 271 -0.64 -25.66 -3.65
N ASN A 272 -0.55 -25.37 -2.34
CA ASN A 272 0.70 -25.08 -1.66
C ASN A 272 1.69 -26.25 -1.66
N GLU A 273 1.29 -27.45 -1.24
CA GLU A 273 2.22 -28.59 -1.17
C GLU A 273 2.56 -29.16 -2.55
N ASN A 274 1.81 -28.76 -3.59
CA ASN A 274 2.17 -29.00 -4.98
C ASN A 274 3.06 -27.87 -5.57
N ASN A 275 3.43 -26.87 -4.76
CA ASN A 275 4.24 -25.71 -5.14
C ASN A 275 3.77 -25.02 -6.42
N ARG A 276 2.44 -24.83 -6.55
CA ARG A 276 1.84 -24.27 -7.77
C ARG A 276 0.65 -23.37 -7.48
N VAL A 277 0.36 -22.51 -8.45
CA VAL A 277 -0.89 -21.75 -8.51
C VAL A 277 -1.68 -22.26 -9.71
N ILE A 278 -2.90 -22.72 -9.46
CA ILE A 278 -3.75 -23.38 -10.45
C ILE A 278 -5.05 -22.61 -10.64
N ARG A 279 -5.50 -22.51 -11.89
CA ARG A 279 -6.78 -21.90 -12.26
C ARG A 279 -7.79 -22.95 -12.66
N TYR A 280 -8.99 -22.80 -12.15
CA TYR A 280 -10.18 -23.60 -12.42
C TYR A 280 -11.21 -22.73 -13.14
N PHE A 281 -11.45 -23.00 -14.43
CA PHE A 281 -12.48 -22.30 -15.22
C PHE A 281 -13.86 -22.92 -14.97
N ASP A 282 -14.89 -22.09 -14.78
CA ASP A 282 -16.16 -22.47 -14.11
C ASP A 282 -17.08 -23.49 -14.83
N LYS A 283 -18.02 -24.03 -14.02
CA LYS A 283 -19.12 -25.00 -14.17
C LYS A 283 -18.78 -26.47 -14.43
N ASN A 284 -17.88 -26.79 -15.35
CA ASN A 284 -17.66 -28.20 -15.71
C ASN A 284 -16.50 -28.86 -14.98
N ARG A 285 -15.64 -28.11 -14.27
CA ARG A 285 -14.50 -28.65 -13.49
C ARG A 285 -13.56 -29.55 -14.32
N THR A 286 -13.54 -29.37 -15.64
CA THR A 286 -12.74 -30.20 -16.57
C THR A 286 -11.58 -29.44 -17.20
N ASN A 287 -11.51 -28.12 -17.03
CA ASN A 287 -10.48 -27.29 -17.61
C ASN A 287 -9.70 -26.55 -16.51
N GLN A 288 -8.55 -27.12 -16.17
CA GLN A 288 -7.61 -26.54 -15.22
C GLN A 288 -6.31 -26.18 -15.91
N GLN A 289 -5.73 -25.06 -15.49
CA GLN A 289 -4.48 -24.56 -16.01
C GLN A 289 -3.54 -24.21 -14.86
N ILE A 290 -2.35 -24.79 -14.86
CA ILE A 290 -1.27 -24.34 -13.98
C ILE A 290 -0.78 -22.99 -14.49
N ILE A 291 -0.85 -21.97 -13.64
CA ILE A 291 -0.43 -20.59 -13.96
C ILE A 291 1.02 -20.39 -13.54
N VAL A 292 1.35 -20.84 -12.33
CA VAL A 292 2.69 -20.70 -11.74
C VAL A 292 3.11 -22.06 -11.18
N SER A 293 4.38 -22.40 -11.31
CA SER A 293 4.99 -23.62 -10.77
C SER A 293 6.27 -23.28 -10.02
N ASN A 294 6.67 -24.16 -9.10
CA ASN A 294 7.83 -24.01 -8.22
C ASN A 294 7.73 -22.73 -7.37
N ILE A 295 6.59 -22.55 -6.70
CA ILE A 295 6.34 -21.44 -5.79
C ILE A 295 5.66 -21.92 -4.51
N ASP A 296 6.25 -21.62 -3.35
CA ASP A 296 5.64 -21.86 -2.04
C ASP A 296 4.62 -20.75 -1.73
N CYS A 297 3.45 -20.87 -2.35
CA CYS A 297 2.38 -19.87 -2.29
C CYS A 297 1.53 -20.05 -1.02
N TRP A 298 1.49 -19.05 -0.15
CA TRP A 298 0.58 -19.05 1.01
C TRP A 298 -0.60 -18.11 0.83
N GLY A 299 -0.41 -17.00 0.12
CA GLY A 299 -1.44 -16.03 -0.19
C GLY A 299 -1.37 -15.59 -1.64
N LEU A 300 -2.53 -15.31 -2.23
CA LEU A 300 -2.61 -14.78 -3.57
C LEU A 300 -3.72 -13.74 -3.69
N THR A 301 -3.57 -12.82 -4.64
CA THR A 301 -4.62 -11.87 -4.98
C THR A 301 -4.62 -11.56 -6.47
N ILE A 302 -5.71 -11.00 -6.99
CA ILE A 302 -5.84 -10.60 -8.39
C ILE A 302 -6.28 -9.14 -8.47
N ASP A 303 -5.63 -8.38 -9.35
CA ASP A 303 -6.03 -6.99 -9.61
C ASP A 303 -7.07 -6.87 -10.74
N LYS A 304 -7.68 -5.69 -10.85
CA LYS A 304 -8.67 -5.38 -11.90
C LYS A 304 -8.15 -5.50 -13.34
N ASN A 305 -6.83 -5.52 -13.55
CA ASN A 305 -6.24 -5.75 -14.87
C ASN A 305 -6.00 -7.24 -15.15
N GLY A 306 -6.21 -8.11 -14.17
CA GLY A 306 -5.99 -9.54 -14.23
C GLY A 306 -4.55 -9.96 -13.95
N PHE A 307 -3.75 -9.15 -13.26
CA PHE A 307 -2.47 -9.62 -12.72
C PHE A 307 -2.70 -10.39 -11.43
N ILE A 308 -2.05 -11.55 -11.34
CA ILE A 308 -2.09 -12.45 -10.19
C ILE A 308 -0.83 -12.18 -9.37
N TYR A 309 -1.00 -11.78 -8.12
CA TYR A 309 0.05 -11.55 -7.15
C TYR A 309 0.14 -12.76 -6.24
N VAL A 310 1.36 -13.23 -5.98
CA VAL A 310 1.62 -14.43 -5.21
C VAL A 310 2.73 -14.15 -4.22
N SER A 311 2.54 -14.52 -2.96
CA SER A 311 3.60 -14.53 -1.96
C SER A 311 4.41 -15.80 -2.10
N ASP A 312 5.72 -15.65 -2.24
CA ASP A 312 6.66 -16.75 -2.24
C ASP A 312 7.33 -16.80 -0.86
N CYS A 313 6.85 -17.70 -0.02
CA CYS A 313 7.33 -17.86 1.35
C CYS A 313 8.77 -18.35 1.41
N GLU A 314 9.16 -19.22 0.48
CA GLU A 314 10.51 -19.77 0.40
C GLU A 314 11.53 -18.68 0.01
N ASN A 315 11.20 -17.89 -1.01
CA ASN A 315 12.08 -16.83 -1.52
C ASN A 315 11.93 -15.48 -0.80
N ASN A 316 10.99 -15.35 0.13
CA ASN A 316 10.74 -14.13 0.91
C ASN A 316 10.44 -12.91 0.00
N GLU A 317 9.56 -13.11 -0.97
CA GLU A 317 9.22 -12.10 -1.96
C GLU A 317 7.77 -12.19 -2.40
N VAL A 318 7.28 -11.13 -3.05
CA VAL A 318 6.00 -11.14 -3.74
C VAL A 318 6.25 -10.89 -5.21
N ARG A 319 5.66 -11.74 -6.05
CA ARG A 319 5.74 -11.65 -7.50
C ARG A 319 4.36 -11.51 -8.11
N ARG A 320 4.28 -10.92 -9.30
CA ARG A 320 3.06 -10.88 -10.11
C ARG A 320 3.23 -11.48 -11.50
N TRP A 321 2.15 -12.03 -12.02
CA TRP A 321 2.05 -12.58 -13.37
C TRP A 321 0.82 -12.05 -14.07
N LYS A 322 0.93 -11.81 -15.37
CA LYS A 322 -0.18 -11.71 -16.30
C LYS A 322 -0.41 -13.05 -16.98
N GLN A 323 -1.63 -13.28 -17.46
CA GLN A 323 -1.94 -14.45 -18.27
C GLN A 323 -0.98 -14.58 -19.47
N GLY A 324 -0.28 -15.72 -19.55
CA GLY A 324 0.70 -16.01 -20.60
C GLY A 324 2.16 -15.68 -20.24
N ASP A 325 2.40 -15.04 -19.10
CA ASP A 325 3.77 -14.74 -18.65
C ASP A 325 4.53 -16.02 -18.31
N LYS A 326 5.78 -16.10 -18.75
CA LYS A 326 6.68 -17.23 -18.46
C LYS A 326 7.45 -17.08 -17.15
N LYS A 327 7.52 -15.85 -16.61
CA LYS A 327 8.26 -15.49 -15.39
C LYS A 327 7.51 -14.38 -14.67
N GLY A 328 7.51 -14.44 -13.34
CA GLY A 328 6.88 -13.41 -12.51
C GLY A 328 7.77 -12.19 -12.34
N GLU A 329 7.16 -11.01 -12.35
CA GLU A 329 7.78 -9.74 -12.02
C GLU A 329 7.85 -9.60 -10.49
N LEU A 330 9.03 -9.29 -9.95
CA LEU A 330 9.21 -8.98 -8.53
C LEU A 330 8.55 -7.63 -8.19
N VAL A 331 7.68 -7.60 -7.19
CA VAL A 331 6.93 -6.40 -6.79
C VAL A 331 7.11 -6.00 -5.33
N ALA A 332 7.56 -6.90 -4.45
CA ALA A 332 7.98 -6.59 -3.10
C ALA A 332 9.00 -7.63 -2.58
N GLY A 333 9.88 -7.22 -1.67
CA GLY A 333 10.94 -8.09 -1.13
C GLY A 333 12.05 -8.38 -2.16
N GLY A 334 12.53 -9.63 -2.18
CA GLY A 334 13.57 -10.10 -3.12
C GLY A 334 15.00 -9.64 -2.79
N ASN A 335 15.21 -9.01 -1.63
CA ASN A 335 16.51 -8.58 -1.12
C ASN A 335 17.03 -9.50 0.01
N GLY A 336 16.64 -10.78 -0.05
CA GLY A 336 16.90 -11.77 0.99
C GLY A 336 15.96 -11.66 2.19
N LYS A 337 16.00 -12.71 3.02
CA LYS A 337 15.26 -12.77 4.28
C LYS A 337 15.80 -11.76 5.28
N GLY A 338 14.94 -10.91 5.84
CA GLY A 338 15.31 -9.96 6.89
C GLY A 338 14.19 -9.00 7.23
N ASN A 339 14.50 -7.97 8.03
CA ASN A 339 13.53 -7.02 8.58
C ASN A 339 13.74 -5.57 8.10
N HIS A 340 14.64 -5.33 7.15
CA HIS A 340 14.74 -4.02 6.51
C HIS A 340 13.48 -3.70 5.70
N LEU A 341 13.29 -2.42 5.34
CA LEU A 341 12.09 -1.96 4.62
C LEU A 341 12.01 -2.48 3.18
N ASN A 342 13.10 -2.99 2.62
CA ASN A 342 13.17 -3.64 1.32
C ASN A 342 13.20 -5.18 1.41
N GLN A 343 13.03 -5.75 2.60
CA GLN A 343 13.10 -7.18 2.88
C GLN A 343 11.78 -7.69 3.49
N LEU A 344 11.54 -8.98 3.29
CA LEU A 344 10.42 -9.73 3.88
C LEU A 344 10.99 -10.98 4.57
N ASN A 345 10.17 -11.61 5.40
CA ASN A 345 10.49 -12.84 6.11
C ASN A 345 9.22 -13.69 6.27
N VAL A 346 9.07 -14.68 5.38
CA VAL A 346 7.87 -15.52 5.23
C VAL A 346 6.63 -14.65 4.96
N PRO A 347 6.58 -13.90 3.83
CA PRO A 347 5.39 -13.13 3.47
C PRO A 347 4.22 -14.07 3.16
N THR A 348 3.04 -13.82 3.73
CA THR A 348 1.88 -14.74 3.60
C THR A 348 0.72 -14.12 2.83
N TYR A 349 -0.27 -13.55 3.50
CA TYR A 349 -1.41 -12.92 2.84
C TYR A 349 -1.02 -11.62 2.16
N ILE A 350 -1.69 -11.37 1.04
CA ILE A 350 -1.52 -10.16 0.23
C ILE A 350 -2.91 -9.56 -0.01
N PHE A 351 -3.04 -8.28 0.24
CA PHE A 351 -4.15 -7.47 -0.23
C PHE A 351 -3.64 -6.40 -1.19
N ILE A 352 -4.43 -6.07 -2.21
CA ILE A 352 -4.12 -5.00 -3.16
C ILE A 352 -5.25 -3.97 -3.15
N ASP A 353 -4.91 -2.69 -2.97
CA ASP A 353 -5.88 -1.61 -3.03
C ASP A 353 -6.11 -1.10 -4.47
N GLU A 354 -7.03 -0.15 -4.63
CA GLU A 354 -7.41 0.42 -5.93
C GLU A 354 -6.28 1.18 -6.64
N ASP A 355 -5.28 1.64 -5.87
CA ASP A 355 -4.06 2.31 -6.33
C ASP A 355 -2.92 1.32 -6.62
N TYR A 356 -3.20 0.01 -6.51
CA TYR A 356 -2.25 -1.09 -6.66
C TYR A 356 -1.13 -1.09 -5.62
N SER A 357 -1.36 -0.54 -4.44
CA SER A 357 -0.48 -0.73 -3.30
C SER A 357 -0.71 -2.11 -2.69
N LEU A 358 0.37 -2.80 -2.35
CA LEU A 358 0.36 -4.14 -1.79
C LEU A 358 0.48 -4.06 -0.28
N TYR A 359 -0.45 -4.69 0.44
CA TYR A 359 -0.39 -4.90 1.87
C TYR A 359 -0.02 -6.36 2.10
N ILE A 360 1.09 -6.58 2.78
CA ILE A 360 1.71 -7.90 2.90
C ILE A 360 1.89 -8.20 4.38
N SER A 361 1.37 -9.35 4.81
CA SER A 361 1.65 -9.85 6.15
C SER A 361 3.01 -10.51 6.17
N ASP A 362 3.96 -9.80 6.78
CA ASP A 362 5.36 -10.18 6.92
C ASP A 362 5.51 -11.02 8.19
N LEU A 363 5.04 -12.27 8.09
CA LEU A 363 4.66 -13.14 9.20
C LEU A 363 5.74 -13.21 10.30
N SER A 364 6.97 -13.55 9.91
CA SER A 364 8.07 -13.78 10.86
C SER A 364 8.73 -12.49 11.35
N ASN A 365 8.35 -11.34 10.80
CA ASN A 365 8.76 -10.03 11.28
C ASN A 365 7.66 -9.34 12.13
N HIS A 366 6.52 -10.01 12.38
CA HIS A 366 5.47 -9.51 13.27
C HIS A 366 4.92 -8.14 12.85
N ARG A 367 4.76 -7.94 11.54
CA ARG A 367 4.33 -6.66 10.97
C ARG A 367 3.51 -6.86 9.70
N VAL A 368 2.78 -5.81 9.33
CA VAL A 368 2.19 -5.66 8.00
C VAL A 368 2.92 -4.52 7.29
N MET A 369 3.30 -4.79 6.05
CA MET A 369 4.00 -3.84 5.21
C MET A 369 3.12 -3.38 4.06
N LYS A 370 3.16 -2.08 3.74
CA LYS A 370 2.56 -1.52 2.53
C LYS A 370 3.67 -1.19 1.52
N TRP A 371 3.55 -1.68 0.29
CA TRP A 371 4.39 -1.30 -0.84
C TRP A 371 3.56 -0.55 -1.86
N GLU A 372 3.89 0.72 -2.09
CA GLU A 372 3.29 1.48 -3.18
C GLU A 372 3.85 1.01 -4.53
N LYS A 373 3.01 1.09 -5.57
CA LYS A 373 3.38 0.63 -6.92
C LYS A 373 4.67 1.29 -7.42
N GLY A 374 5.67 0.48 -7.76
CA GLY A 374 6.94 0.92 -8.34
C GLY A 374 8.00 1.40 -7.34
N THR A 375 7.71 1.31 -6.03
CA THR A 375 8.69 1.55 -4.97
C THR A 375 9.64 0.37 -4.79
N LYS A 376 10.81 0.63 -4.21
CA LYS A 376 11.81 -0.41 -3.87
C LYS A 376 11.73 -0.88 -2.42
N GLU A 377 11.11 -0.09 -1.57
CA GLU A 377 10.98 -0.31 -0.14
C GLU A 377 9.54 -0.03 0.27
N GLY A 378 9.06 -0.76 1.28
CA GLY A 378 7.74 -0.58 1.84
C GLY A 378 7.78 0.26 3.11
N ILE A 379 6.60 0.51 3.66
CA ILE A 379 6.40 1.15 4.95
C ILE A 379 5.66 0.20 5.88
N ILE A 380 5.96 0.28 7.18
CA ILE A 380 5.23 -0.48 8.19
C ILE A 380 3.90 0.22 8.44
N VAL A 381 2.80 -0.52 8.32
CA VAL A 381 1.44 0.02 8.50
C VAL A 381 0.66 -0.63 9.65
N ALA A 382 1.16 -1.75 10.19
CA ALA A 382 0.69 -2.33 11.44
C ALA A 382 1.79 -3.16 12.10
N GLY A 383 1.84 -3.16 13.44
CA GLY A 383 2.86 -3.87 14.21
C GLY A 383 4.28 -3.31 14.00
N GLY A 384 5.28 -4.19 13.89
CA GLY A 384 6.68 -3.79 13.69
C GLY A 384 7.46 -3.43 14.95
N ASN A 385 6.81 -3.45 16.12
CA ASN A 385 7.43 -3.21 17.43
C ASN A 385 7.83 -4.52 18.15
N GLY A 386 8.21 -5.54 17.36
CA GLY A 386 8.49 -6.89 17.83
C GLY A 386 7.24 -7.73 18.14
N PRO A 387 7.42 -9.03 18.42
CA PRO A 387 6.32 -9.91 18.83
C PRO A 387 5.76 -9.50 20.19
N GLY A 388 4.44 -9.49 20.34
CA GLY A 388 3.80 -9.26 21.64
C GLY A 388 2.30 -9.06 21.56
N TYR A 389 1.69 -8.83 22.72
CA TYR A 389 0.23 -8.69 22.88
C TYR A 389 -0.22 -7.22 23.00
N SER A 390 0.72 -6.27 23.10
CA SER A 390 0.41 -4.84 23.19
C SER A 390 -0.34 -4.35 21.94
N LEU A 391 -1.02 -3.21 22.03
CA LEU A 391 -1.84 -2.71 20.92
C LEU A 391 -1.01 -2.22 19.72
N ASN A 392 0.27 -1.89 19.91
CA ASN A 392 1.23 -1.57 18.84
C ASN A 392 2.06 -2.79 18.38
N GLN A 393 1.74 -3.99 18.86
CA GLN A 393 2.45 -5.23 18.55
C GLN A 393 1.52 -6.24 17.88
N LEU A 394 2.12 -7.10 17.07
CA LEU A 394 1.48 -8.25 16.45
C LEU A 394 2.30 -9.51 16.81
N SER A 395 1.70 -10.69 16.67
CA SER A 395 2.38 -11.97 16.81
C SER A 395 1.97 -12.91 15.68
N TYR A 396 2.88 -13.12 14.73
CA TYR A 396 2.67 -13.93 13.53
C TYR A 396 1.40 -13.54 12.76
N PRO A 397 1.29 -12.28 12.28
CA PRO A 397 0.10 -11.82 11.57
C PRO A 397 -0.07 -12.57 10.23
N LEU A 398 -1.32 -12.92 9.91
CA LEU A 398 -1.69 -13.64 8.68
C LEU A 398 -2.64 -12.81 7.83
N GLY A 399 -3.94 -13.13 7.78
CA GLY A 399 -4.90 -12.44 6.95
C GLY A 399 -4.81 -10.93 7.10
N VAL A 400 -4.76 -10.22 5.97
CA VAL A 400 -4.80 -8.76 5.89
C VAL A 400 -5.79 -8.35 4.83
N ILE A 401 -6.68 -7.41 5.16
CA ILE A 401 -7.55 -6.73 4.19
C ILE A 401 -7.63 -5.25 4.55
N VAL A 402 -7.90 -4.42 3.54
CA VAL A 402 -8.10 -2.98 3.73
C VAL A 402 -9.49 -2.62 3.23
N ASP A 403 -10.26 -1.88 4.04
CA ASP A 403 -11.58 -1.41 3.62
C ASP A 403 -11.48 -0.19 2.69
N HIS A 404 -12.62 0.24 2.13
CA HIS A 404 -12.68 1.40 1.22
C HIS A 404 -12.30 2.74 1.87
N LEU A 405 -12.16 2.77 3.20
CA LEU A 405 -11.73 3.94 3.97
C LEU A 405 -10.23 3.90 4.28
N GLY A 406 -9.52 2.87 3.85
CA GLY A 406 -8.11 2.67 4.14
C GLY A 406 -7.83 2.07 5.52
N GLN A 407 -8.84 1.53 6.21
CA GLN A 407 -8.62 0.88 7.51
C GLN A 407 -8.09 -0.54 7.27
N ILE A 408 -6.99 -0.86 7.94
CA ILE A 408 -6.25 -2.11 7.77
C ILE A 408 -6.69 -3.07 8.86
N TYR A 409 -7.26 -4.19 8.47
CA TYR A 409 -7.67 -5.27 9.37
C TYR A 409 -6.68 -6.41 9.25
N VAL A 410 -6.14 -6.84 10.39
CA VAL A 410 -5.07 -7.83 10.47
C VAL A 410 -5.49 -8.94 11.43
N VAL A 411 -5.40 -10.18 10.97
CA VAL A 411 -5.47 -11.36 11.83
C VAL A 411 -4.14 -11.50 12.56
N ASP A 412 -4.18 -11.26 13.88
CA ASP A 412 -3.07 -11.41 14.79
C ASP A 412 -3.13 -12.82 15.40
N ARG A 413 -2.65 -13.79 14.62
CA ARG A 413 -2.90 -15.24 14.79
C ARG A 413 -2.60 -15.74 16.20
N ASP A 414 -1.39 -15.53 16.68
CA ASP A 414 -0.93 -16.12 17.95
C ASP A 414 -1.54 -15.42 19.17
N ASN A 415 -2.05 -14.20 18.96
CA ASN A 415 -2.82 -13.47 19.96
C ASN A 415 -4.34 -13.73 19.86
N ALA A 416 -4.78 -14.63 18.96
CA ALA A 416 -6.17 -15.04 18.76
C ALA A 416 -7.15 -13.87 18.62
N ARG A 417 -6.78 -12.86 17.82
CA ARG A 417 -7.56 -11.63 17.64
C ARG A 417 -7.49 -11.08 16.23
N VAL A 418 -8.45 -10.23 15.89
CA VAL A 418 -8.39 -9.37 14.71
C VAL A 418 -8.22 -7.93 15.19
N MET A 419 -7.23 -7.26 14.64
CA MET A 419 -6.87 -5.89 15.00
C MET A 419 -7.10 -4.96 13.81
N ARG A 420 -7.37 -3.68 14.08
CA ARG A 420 -7.57 -2.63 13.08
C ARG A 420 -6.62 -1.47 13.30
N TRP A 421 -6.03 -0.97 12.22
CA TRP A 421 -5.27 0.27 12.18
C TRP A 421 -5.85 1.23 11.14
N CYS A 422 -5.86 2.52 11.45
CA CYS A 422 -6.04 3.60 10.49
C CYS A 422 -4.67 4.18 10.11
N GLU A 423 -4.63 4.93 9.00
CA GLU A 423 -3.42 5.64 8.59
C GLU A 423 -2.99 6.63 9.68
N GLY A 424 -1.72 6.51 10.11
CA GLY A 424 -1.11 7.33 11.15
C GLY A 424 -1.32 6.84 12.59
N ASP A 425 -2.04 5.74 12.81
CA ASP A 425 -2.20 5.16 14.14
C ASP A 425 -0.88 4.57 14.68
N GLU A 426 -0.52 4.91 15.92
CA GLU A 426 0.62 4.30 16.63
C GLU A 426 0.26 2.95 17.27
N GLU A 427 -1.02 2.72 17.55
CA GLU A 427 -1.59 1.54 18.20
C GLU A 427 -2.87 1.10 17.47
N GLY A 428 -3.10 -0.20 17.38
CA GLY A 428 -4.30 -0.76 16.79
C GLY A 428 -5.44 -0.92 17.80
N GLU A 429 -6.62 -1.19 17.28
CA GLU A 429 -7.82 -1.51 18.07
C GLU A 429 -8.19 -2.99 17.88
N ILE A 430 -8.51 -3.68 18.98
CA ILE A 430 -9.08 -5.04 18.89
C ILE A 430 -10.50 -4.95 18.35
N VAL A 431 -10.76 -5.62 17.23
CA VAL A 431 -12.06 -5.64 16.55
C VAL A 431 -12.92 -6.78 17.09
N VAL A 432 -12.35 -7.99 17.11
CA VAL A 432 -12.94 -9.24 17.60
C VAL A 432 -11.85 -10.16 18.13
N GLY A 433 -12.21 -11.16 18.94
CA GLY A 433 -11.24 -12.02 19.61
C GLY A 433 -10.51 -11.32 20.76
N GLY A 434 -9.31 -11.79 21.11
CA GLY A 434 -8.51 -11.23 22.20
C GLY A 434 -9.02 -11.58 23.61
N ASN A 435 -9.94 -12.54 23.71
CA ASN A 435 -10.50 -13.04 24.97
C ASN A 435 -9.89 -14.41 25.36
N GLY A 436 -8.62 -14.60 25.01
CA GLY A 436 -7.92 -15.88 25.09
C GLY A 436 -8.26 -16.81 23.93
N GLN A 437 -7.36 -17.76 23.70
CA GLN A 437 -7.56 -18.84 22.72
C GLN A 437 -8.67 -19.78 23.20
N GLY A 438 -9.60 -20.14 22.31
CA GLY A 438 -10.71 -21.02 22.65
C GLY A 438 -11.80 -21.04 21.58
N ASN A 439 -12.92 -21.69 21.88
CA ASN A 439 -14.00 -21.95 20.91
C ASN A 439 -15.34 -21.25 21.24
N GLN A 440 -15.36 -20.38 22.26
CA GLN A 440 -16.55 -19.58 22.58
C GLN A 440 -16.84 -18.53 21.49
N SER A 441 -17.99 -17.84 21.60
CA SER A 441 -18.51 -16.95 20.54
C SER A 441 -17.59 -15.78 20.16
N ASN A 442 -16.65 -15.37 21.03
CA ASN A 442 -15.64 -14.35 20.73
C ASN A 442 -14.24 -14.79 21.17
N GLN A 443 -13.99 -16.09 21.11
CA GLN A 443 -12.68 -16.68 21.22
C GLN A 443 -12.35 -17.32 19.88
N LEU A 444 -11.11 -17.13 19.45
CA LEU A 444 -10.57 -17.66 18.22
C LEU A 444 -9.43 -18.62 18.58
N ASP A 445 -9.10 -19.53 17.68
CA ASP A 445 -7.95 -20.41 17.79
C ASP A 445 -7.22 -20.47 16.45
N TRP A 446 -6.01 -19.90 16.45
CA TRP A 446 -5.14 -19.70 15.28
C TRP A 446 -5.94 -19.24 14.05
N PRO A 447 -6.61 -18.08 14.14
CA PRO A 447 -7.29 -17.53 12.98
C PRO A 447 -6.28 -17.30 11.84
N GLN A 448 -6.68 -17.58 10.59
CA GLN A 448 -5.78 -17.50 9.43
C GLN A 448 -6.20 -16.38 8.48
N GLY A 449 -7.39 -16.50 7.86
CA GLY A 449 -7.92 -15.54 6.89
C GLY A 449 -9.05 -14.68 7.45
N LEU A 450 -9.32 -13.57 6.76
CA LEU A 450 -10.53 -12.78 6.98
C LEU A 450 -11.09 -12.22 5.66
N SER A 451 -12.39 -11.92 5.62
CA SER A 451 -13.05 -11.25 4.49
C SER A 451 -14.26 -10.47 4.99
N PHE A 452 -14.67 -9.45 4.24
CA PHE A 452 -15.95 -8.78 4.42
C PHE A 452 -17.00 -9.32 3.44
N ASP A 453 -18.28 -9.26 3.83
CA ASP A 453 -19.39 -9.32 2.87
C ASP A 453 -19.83 -7.90 2.43
N LYS A 454 -20.82 -7.83 1.52
CA LYS A 454 -21.36 -6.55 1.01
C LYS A 454 -22.01 -5.67 2.07
N GLU A 455 -22.43 -6.24 3.18
CA GLU A 455 -23.00 -5.53 4.33
C GLU A 455 -21.90 -5.15 5.33
N GLU A 456 -20.63 -5.32 4.96
CA GLU A 456 -19.44 -5.08 5.77
C GLU A 456 -19.40 -5.92 7.06
N ASN A 457 -20.08 -7.07 7.09
CA ASN A 457 -19.90 -8.03 8.16
C ASN A 457 -18.54 -8.73 8.01
N LEU A 458 -17.86 -8.96 9.14
CA LEU A 458 -16.54 -9.58 9.18
C LEU A 458 -16.66 -11.10 9.27
N TYR A 459 -15.97 -11.82 8.39
CA TYR A 459 -15.80 -13.27 8.45
C TYR A 459 -14.35 -13.57 8.80
N VAL A 460 -14.15 -14.43 9.80
CA VAL A 460 -12.83 -14.86 10.25
C VAL A 460 -12.76 -16.37 10.12
N VAL A 461 -11.66 -16.84 9.51
CA VAL A 461 -11.36 -18.27 9.43
C VAL A 461 -10.70 -18.68 10.73
N ASP A 462 -11.45 -19.39 11.57
CA ASP A 462 -11.06 -19.82 12.91
C ASP A 462 -10.55 -21.26 12.83
N SER A 463 -9.31 -21.39 12.36
CA SER A 463 -8.82 -22.60 11.69
C SER A 463 -8.63 -23.80 12.60
N TRP A 464 -8.14 -23.60 13.82
CA TRP A 464 -8.00 -24.68 14.79
C TRP A 464 -9.32 -25.06 15.47
N ASN A 465 -10.32 -24.18 15.40
CA ASN A 465 -11.70 -24.55 15.72
C ASN A 465 -12.47 -25.09 14.51
N HIS A 466 -11.82 -25.23 13.36
CA HIS A 466 -12.35 -25.84 12.15
C HIS A 466 -13.68 -25.22 11.69
N ARG A 467 -13.75 -23.89 11.72
CA ARG A 467 -14.98 -23.16 11.44
C ARG A 467 -14.72 -21.79 10.83
N ILE A 468 -15.77 -21.22 10.26
CA ILE A 468 -15.82 -19.83 9.81
C ILE A 468 -16.78 -19.07 10.71
N GLN A 469 -16.30 -18.00 11.34
CA GLN A 469 -17.07 -17.15 12.26
C GLN A 469 -17.48 -15.86 11.55
N LYS A 470 -18.78 -15.54 11.59
CA LYS A 470 -19.33 -14.25 11.12
C LYS A 470 -19.61 -13.33 12.31
N PHE A 471 -19.09 -12.11 12.25
CA PHE A 471 -19.35 -11.02 13.18
C PHE A 471 -20.11 -9.91 12.46
N LYS A 472 -21.29 -9.54 12.96
CA LYS A 472 -22.10 -8.49 12.35
C LYS A 472 -21.54 -7.11 12.66
N LYS A 473 -21.54 -6.22 11.68
CA LYS A 473 -21.26 -4.80 11.90
C LYS A 473 -22.40 -4.16 12.71
N LEU A 474 -22.09 -3.23 13.63
CA LEU A 474 -23.06 -2.51 14.46
C LEU A 474 -23.59 -1.24 13.82
#